data_AF-A0A920UIV3-F1
#
_entry.id   AF-A0A920UIV3-F1
#
_cell.length_a   1.000
_cell.length_b   1.000
_cell.length_c   1.000
_cell.angle_alpha   90.00
_cell.angle_beta   90.00
_cell.angle_gamma   90.00
#
_symmetry.space_group_name_H-M   'P 1'
#
loop_
_entity.id
_entity.type
_entity.pdbx_description
1 polymer ?
#
loop_
_entity_poly.entity_id
_entity_poly.type
_entity_poly.pdbx_seq_one_letter_code
_entity_poly.pdbx_strand_id
1 'polypeptide(L)' 'MRREVELMRSALECCHKGWGESVIIGVAGAGQEISTRPFQLVTGRVWRGSAFGGVKGRSQLPTTLNSI' A
#
# COMPACT_ATOMS: atom_id res chain seq x y z
N MET A 1 -2.65 -5.72 19.85
CA MET A 1 -1.90 -6.16 18.66
C MET A 1 -2.86 -6.59 17.53
N ARG A 2 -3.70 -5.68 17.02
CA ARG A 2 -4.63 -5.93 15.88
C ARG A 2 -4.89 -4.69 14.99
N ARG A 3 -4.39 -3.51 15.37
CA ARG A 3 -4.76 -2.22 14.75
C ARG A 3 -4.11 -1.98 13.38
N GLU A 4 -3.00 -2.63 13.06
CA GLU A 4 -2.26 -2.37 11.81
C GLU A 4 -3.07 -2.76 10.56
N VAL A 5 -3.59 -3.98 10.51
CA VAL A 5 -4.41 -4.44 9.36
C VAL A 5 -5.73 -3.69 9.25
N GLU A 6 -6.32 -3.28 10.38
CA GLU A 6 -7.52 -2.43 10.40
C GLU A 6 -7.24 -1.04 9.80
N LEU A 7 -6.07 -0.47 10.10
CA LEU A 7 -5.62 0.80 9.52
C LEU A 7 -5.35 0.66 8.02
N MET A 8 -4.70 -0.42 7.59
CA MET A 8 -4.44 -0.70 6.16
C MET A 8 -5.76 -0.81 5.37
N ARG A 9 -6.77 -1.48 5.93
CA ARG A 9 -8.13 -1.51 5.35
C ARG A 9 -8.75 -0.11 5.29
N SER A 10 -8.67 0.63 6.40
CA SER A 10 -9.25 1.98 6.48
C SER A 10 -8.63 2.91 5.45
N ALA A 11 -7.33 2.76 5.18
CA ALA A 11 -6.61 3.50 4.15
C ALA A 11 -7.12 3.21 2.73
N LEU A 12 -7.62 2.01 2.44
CA LEU A 12 -8.28 1.74 1.16
C LEU A 12 -9.70 2.33 1.13
N GLU A 13 -10.48 2.13 2.18
CA GLU A 13 -11.90 2.51 2.18
C GLU A 13 -12.10 4.04 2.16
N CYS A 14 -11.12 4.81 2.65
CA CYS A 14 -11.12 6.28 2.55
C CYS A 14 -10.68 6.82 1.18
N CYS A 15 -10.07 5.99 0.32
CA CYS A 15 -9.71 6.40 -1.04
C CYS A 15 -10.96 6.78 -1.84
N HIS A 16 -10.78 7.72 -2.78
CA HIS A 16 -11.88 8.19 -3.61
C HIS A 16 -12.48 7.05 -4.46
N LYS A 17 -13.82 6.96 -4.51
CA LYS A 17 -14.52 5.96 -5.32
C LYS A 17 -14.28 6.25 -6.80
N GLY A 18 -13.85 5.27 -7.58
CA GLY A 18 -13.66 5.38 -9.03
C GLY A 18 -12.21 5.49 -9.48
N TRP A 19 -11.34 6.11 -8.67
CA TRP A 19 -9.93 6.33 -9.06
C TRP A 19 -8.92 6.32 -7.90
N GLY A 20 -9.38 6.21 -6.65
CA GLY A 20 -8.49 6.30 -5.50
C GLY A 20 -7.56 5.10 -5.39
N GLU A 21 -6.30 5.35 -5.05
CA GLU A 21 -5.28 4.32 -4.89
C GLU A 21 -4.74 4.32 -3.46
N SER A 22 -4.62 3.13 -2.88
CA SER A 22 -4.03 2.90 -1.56
C SER A 22 -2.79 2.04 -1.71
N VAL A 23 -1.65 2.52 -1.20
CA VAL A 23 -0.36 1.83 -1.25
C VAL A 23 0.09 1.49 0.17
N ILE A 24 0.16 0.20 0.47
CA ILE A 24 0.64 -0.29 1.76
C ILE A 24 2.17 -0.31 1.76
N ILE A 25 2.75 0.45 2.69
CA ILE A 25 4.20 0.52 2.95
C ILE A 25 4.55 -0.17 4.28
N GLY A 26 3.62 -0.15 5.24
CA GLY A 26 3.80 -0.80 6.53
C GLY A 26 3.86 -2.33 6.41
N VAL A 27 4.63 -2.96 7.29
CA VAL A 27 4.80 -4.42 7.34
C VAL A 27 3.92 -4.98 8.44
N ALA A 28 2.94 -5.81 8.09
CA ALA A 28 2.08 -6.48 9.06
C ALA A 28 2.82 -7.61 9.79
N GLY A 29 2.35 -7.95 10.99
CA GLY A 29 2.86 -9.09 11.74
C GLY A 29 2.59 -10.43 11.05
N ALA A 30 3.38 -11.46 11.38
CA ALA A 30 3.22 -12.78 10.79
C ALA A 30 1.81 -13.35 11.03
N GLY A 31 1.20 -13.90 9.96
CA GLY A 31 -0.14 -14.48 10.00
C GLY A 31 -1.30 -13.47 10.06
N GLN A 32 -1.03 -12.17 9.95
CA GLN A 32 -2.08 -11.17 9.84
C GLN A 32 -2.57 -11.04 8.40
N GLU A 33 -3.88 -10.94 8.24
CA GLU A 33 -4.53 -10.74 6.94
C GLU A 33 -5.25 -9.40 6.89
N ILE A 34 -5.15 -8.76 5.73
CA ILE A 34 -5.92 -7.56 5.42
C ILE A 34 -7.10 -7.97 4.56
N SER A 35 -8.28 -7.42 4.84
CA SER A 35 -9.50 -7.74 4.12
C SER A 35 -10.34 -6.49 3.88
N THR A 36 -11.12 -6.50 2.80
CA THR A 36 -12.12 -5.48 2.49
C THR A 36 -13.25 -6.10 1.66
N ARG A 37 -14.34 -5.36 1.44
CA ARG A 37 -15.40 -5.82 0.53
C ARG A 37 -14.91 -5.72 -0.92
N PRO A 38 -15.01 -6.77 -1.75
CA PRO A 38 -14.55 -6.74 -3.15
C PRO A 38 -15.14 -5.58 -3.96
N PHE A 39 -16.36 -5.15 -3.62
CA PHE A 39 -17.01 -4.01 -4.24
C PHE A 39 -16.22 -2.70 -4.13
N GLN A 40 -15.36 -2.55 -3.10
CA GLN A 40 -14.46 -1.40 -2.99
C GLN A 40 -13.53 -1.29 -4.20
N LEU A 41 -13.03 -2.44 -4.70
CA LEU A 41 -12.15 -2.51 -5.88
C LEU A 41 -12.95 -2.46 -7.20
N VAL A 42 -14.09 -3.16 -7.26
CA VAL A 42 -14.99 -3.12 -8.43
C VAL A 42 -15.46 -1.69 -8.74
N THR A 43 -15.63 -0.86 -7.70
CA THR A 43 -15.98 0.55 -7.86
C THR A 43 -14.79 1.47 -8.15
N GLY A 44 -13.66 0.92 -8.56
CA GLY A 44 -12.53 1.68 -9.13
C GLY A 44 -11.45 2.08 -8.13
N ARG A 45 -11.44 1.55 -6.91
CA ARG A 45 -10.26 1.70 -6.04
C ARG A 45 -9.17 0.70 -6.40
N VAL A 46 -7.93 1.11 -6.21
CA VAL A 46 -6.76 0.26 -6.43
C VAL A 46 -6.05 0.03 -5.11
N TRP A 47 -5.66 -1.22 -4.84
CA TRP A 47 -4.87 -1.57 -3.67
C TRP A 47 -3.55 -2.19 -4.11
N ARG A 48 -2.43 -1.60 -3.67
CA ARG A 48 -1.07 -2.09 -3.95
C ARG A 48 -0.21 -2.15 -2.69
N GLY A 49 0.90 -2.86 -2.79
CA GLY A 49 2.01 -2.77 -1.84
C GLY A 49 3.24 -2.21 -2.55
N SER A 50 4.17 -1.64 -1.77
CA SER A 50 5.48 -1.28 -2.27
C SER A 50 6.56 -1.61 -1.26
N ALA A 51 7.66 -2.17 -1.75
CA ALA A 51 8.89 -2.34 -0.99
C ALA A 51 9.90 -1.33 -1.52
N PHE A 52 10.52 -0.57 -0.60
CA PHE A 52 11.59 0.38 -0.95
C PHE A 52 11.18 1.42 -2.01
N GLY A 53 9.90 1.81 -2.02
CA GLY A 53 9.36 2.78 -2.98
C GLY A 53 9.38 2.31 -4.44
N GLY A 54 9.61 1.01 -4.70
CA GLY A 54 9.78 0.49 -6.06
C GLY A 54 11.16 0.76 -6.67
N VAL A 55 12.12 1.25 -5.88
CA VAL A 55 13.48 1.54 -6.34
C VAL A 55 14.26 0.23 -6.56
N LYS A 56 14.84 0.08 -7.74
CA LYS A 56 15.77 -1.01 -8.05
C LYS A 56 17.11 -0.74 -7.38
N GLY A 57 17.39 -1.47 -6.29
CA GLY A 57 18.55 -1.25 -5.43
C GLY A 57 19.83 -0.85 -6.16
N ARG A 58 20.52 -1.78 -6.83
CA ARG A 58 21.85 -1.49 -7.41
C ARG A 58 21.84 -0.43 -8.52
N SER A 59 20.82 -0.42 -9.37
CA SER A 59 20.78 0.44 -10.56
C SER A 59 20.23 1.83 -10.30
N GLN A 60 19.43 2.03 -9.24
CA GLN A 60 18.73 3.31 -8.99
C GLN A 60 19.12 3.95 -7.65
N LEU A 61 19.55 3.21 -6.63
CA LEU A 61 19.96 3.80 -5.35
C LEU A 61 21.05 4.85 -5.46
N PRO A 62 22.16 4.62 -6.20
CA PRO A 62 23.24 5.60 -6.27
C PRO A 62 22.75 6.94 -6.83
N THR A 63 21.86 6.89 -7.84
CA THR A 63 21.27 8.10 -8.42
C THR A 63 20.31 8.79 -7.46
N THR A 64 19.43 8.03 -6.78
CA THR A 64 18.44 8.60 -5.85
C THR A 64 19.10 9.30 -4.65
N LEU A 65 20.20 8.76 -4.12
CA LEU A 65 20.93 9.37 -3.00
C LEU A 65 21.69 10.64 -3.40
N ASN A 66 22.13 10.73 -4.65
CA ASN A 66 22.89 11.89 -5.15
C ASN A 66 21.99 13.00 -5.72
N SER A 67 20.67 12.81 -5.72
CA SER A 67 19.67 13.76 -6.25
C SER A 67 18.90 14.54 -5.17
N ILE A 68 19.20 14.29 -3.90
CA ILE A 68 18.71 15.01 -2.72
C ILE A 68 19.79 15.94 -2.20
#